data_AF-A0A1B6BD92-F1
#
_entry.id   AF-A0A1B6BD92-F1
#
_cell.length_a   1.000
_cell.length_b   1.000
_cell.length_c   1.000
_cell.angle_alpha   90.00
_cell.angle_beta   90.00
_cell.angle_gamma   90.00
#
_symmetry.space_group_name_H-M   'P 1'
#
loop_
_entity.id
_entity.type
_entity.pdbx_description
1 polymer ?
#
loop_
_entity_poly.entity_id
_entity_poly.type
_entity_poly.pdbx_seq_one_letter_code
_entity_poly.pdbx_strand_id
1 'polypeptide(L)'
;MKNYLLLEDGTYFMADGNQSDSNVFGELVMKNNQIGIKCKSTGAFLKTELSATETQIIEQKLAGHSGFLGKFIVDELPMDYHIYDLKTAF
;
A
#
# COMPACT_ATOMS: atom_id res chain seq x y z
N MET A 1 6.21 5.34 15.34
CA MET A 1 6.19 6.00 14.02
C MET A 1 4.86 5.68 13.37
N LYS A 2 4.30 6.60 12.59
CA LYS A 2 3.03 6.35 11.87
C LYS A 2 3.38 5.78 10.51
N ASN A 3 2.89 4.58 10.21
CA ASN A 3 3.09 3.94 8.93
C ASN A 3 1.81 4.05 8.11
N TYR A 4 1.95 4.15 6.79
CA TYR A 4 0.81 4.32 5.90
C TYR A 4 0.88 3.34 4.74
N LEU A 5 -0.29 2.84 4.34
CA LEU A 5 -0.49 2.25 3.02
C LEU A 5 -1.07 3.33 2.12
N LEU A 6 -0.27 3.85 1.18
CA LEU A 6 -0.71 4.80 0.17
C LEU A 6 -1.01 4.08 -1.14
N LEU A 7 -2.09 4.48 -1.80
CA LEU A 7 -2.50 3.97 -3.10
C LEU A 7 -2.25 4.98 -4.22
N GLU A 8 -2.18 4.49 -5.46
CA GLU A 8 -1.91 5.35 -6.63
C GLU A 8 -2.96 6.45 -6.88
N ASP A 9 -4.19 6.26 -6.43
CA ASP A 9 -5.25 7.27 -6.51
C ASP A 9 -5.18 8.34 -5.41
N GLY A 10 -4.21 8.24 -4.50
CA GLY A 10 -4.01 9.14 -3.36
C GLY A 10 -4.78 8.75 -2.10
N THR A 11 -5.60 7.70 -2.14
CA THR A 11 -6.21 7.13 -0.92
C THR A 11 -5.10 6.57 -0.03
N TYR A 12 -5.16 6.83 1.28
CA TYR A 12 -4.23 6.24 2.23
C TYR A 12 -4.95 5.67 3.46
N PHE A 13 -4.33 4.66 4.05
CA PHE A 13 -4.77 4.02 5.29
C PHE A 13 -3.62 4.00 6.30
N MET A 14 -3.97 4.03 7.58
CA MET A 14 -2.98 3.80 8.62
C MET A 14 -2.62 2.32 8.59
N ALA A 15 -1.34 2.01 8.38
CA ALA A 15 -0.87 0.65 8.37
C ALA A 15 -0.31 0.31 9.75
N ASP A 16 -0.95 -0.63 10.46
CA ASP A 16 -0.39 -1.13 11.70
C ASP A 16 0.68 -2.20 11.42
N GLY A 17 1.83 -2.08 12.10
CA GLY A 17 2.90 -3.07 12.14
C GLY A 17 4.27 -2.62 11.60
N ASN A 18 5.33 -3.29 12.09
CA ASN A 18 6.70 -3.23 11.57
C ASN A 18 6.79 -4.04 10.27
N GLN A 19 6.22 -3.53 9.18
CA GLN A 19 6.20 -4.25 7.90
C GLN A 19 7.55 -4.20 7.17
N SER A 20 8.34 -3.15 7.39
CA SER A 20 9.65 -2.91 6.76
C SER A 20 10.37 -1.73 7.43
N ASP A 21 11.71 -1.74 7.42
CA ASP A 21 12.54 -0.59 7.81
C ASP A 21 12.69 0.46 6.69
N SER A 22 12.07 0.20 5.53
CA SER A 22 12.13 1.05 4.35
C SER A 22 10.80 1.09 3.61
N ASN A 23 10.57 2.15 2.84
CA ASN A 23 9.39 2.24 2.00
C ASN A 23 9.35 1.10 0.98
N VAL A 24 8.18 0.48 0.80
CA VAL A 24 8.02 -0.61 -0.16
C VAL A 24 6.97 -0.26 -1.18
N PHE A 25 7.35 -0.29 -2.45
CA PHE A 25 6.47 -0.04 -3.59
C PHE A 25 6.15 -1.33 -4.34
N GLY A 26 4.90 -1.47 -4.79
CA GLY A 26 4.49 -2.60 -5.58
C GLY A 26 3.01 -2.65 -5.89
N GLU A 27 2.55 -3.85 -6.24
CA GLU A 27 1.15 -4.11 -6.55
C GLU A 27 0.38 -4.38 -5.26
N LEU A 28 -0.76 -3.72 -5.10
CA LEU A 28 -1.73 -4.04 -4.07
C LEU A 28 -2.39 -5.37 -4.41
N VAL A 29 -2.26 -6.33 -3.51
CA VAL A 29 -2.82 -7.67 -3.70
C VAL A 29 -3.56 -8.11 -2.45
N MET A 30 -4.61 -8.89 -2.65
CA MET A 30 -5.29 -9.61 -1.58
C MET A 30 -4.92 -11.09 -1.66
N LYS A 31 -4.29 -11.61 -0.61
CA LYS A 31 -3.86 -13.01 -0.52
C LYS A 31 -4.35 -13.62 0.78
N ASN A 32 -5.13 -14.70 0.71
CA ASN A 32 -5.69 -15.40 1.88
C ASN A 32 -6.43 -14.44 2.85
N ASN A 33 -7.27 -13.56 2.32
CA ASN A 33 -7.97 -12.49 3.07
C ASN A 33 -7.02 -11.50 3.80
N GLN A 34 -5.76 -11.40 3.36
CA GLN A 34 -4.82 -10.39 3.83
C GLN A 34 -4.52 -9.43 2.70
N ILE A 35 -4.65 -8.14 3.00
CA ILE A 35 -4.27 -7.07 2.08
C ILE A 35 -2.79 -6.76 2.28
N GLY A 36 -2.11 -6.45 1.19
CA GLY A 36 -0.71 -6.08 1.25
C GLY A 36 -0.14 -5.64 -0.09
N ILE A 37 1.13 -5.28 -0.07
CA ILE A 37 1.90 -4.90 -1.25
C ILE A 37 2.81 -6.06 -1.63
N LYS A 38 2.68 -6.53 -2.87
CA LYS A 38 3.65 -7.38 -3.52
C LYS A 38 4.74 -6.51 -4.13
N CYS A 39 5.90 -6.46 -3.47
CA CYS A 39 7.05 -5.70 -3.89
C CYS A 39 7.49 -6.09 -5.30
N LYS A 40 7.64 -5.12 -6.21
CA LYS A 40 8.04 -5.38 -7.60
C LYS A 40 9.48 -5.89 -7.73
N SER A 41 10.40 -5.40 -6.91
CA SER A 41 11.83 -5.72 -7.01
C SER A 41 12.19 -7.06 -6.35
N THR A 42 11.57 -7.38 -5.22
CA THR A 42 11.90 -8.60 -4.45
C THR A 42 10.86 -9.71 -4.59
N GLY A 43 9.66 -9.39 -5.09
CA GLY A 43 8.52 -10.31 -5.09
C GLY A 43 7.91 -10.57 -3.71
N ALA A 44 8.47 -9.97 -2.65
CA ALA A 44 8.01 -10.15 -1.27
C ALA A 44 6.60 -9.58 -1.10
N PHE A 45 5.76 -10.29 -0.34
CA PHE A 45 4.45 -9.82 0.05
C PHE A 45 4.51 -9.24 1.46
N LEU A 46 4.30 -7.94 1.57
CA LEU A 46 4.16 -7.25 2.85
C LEU A 46 2.68 -7.09 3.12
N LYS A 47 2.17 -7.76 4.15
CA LYS A 47 0.78 -7.65 4.56
C LYS A 47 0.54 -6.33 5.30
N THR A 48 -0.70 -6.01 5.62
CA THR A 48 -1.04 -4.98 6.60
C THR A 48 -2.34 -5.36 7.28
N GLU A 49 -2.49 -4.91 8.53
CA GLU A 49 -3.74 -5.04 9.25
C GLU A 49 -4.54 -3.77 9.01
N LEU A 50 -5.76 -3.96 8.52
CA LEU A 50 -6.72 -2.91 8.24
C LEU A 50 -8.01 -3.27 8.95
N SER A 51 -8.79 -2.27 9.32
CA SER A 51 -10.15 -2.50 9.82
C SER A 51 -11.02 -3.17 8.76
N ALA A 52 -12.15 -3.76 9.19
CA ALA A 52 -13.11 -4.37 8.27
C ALA A 52 -13.61 -3.36 7.21
N THR A 53 -13.81 -2.11 7.60
CA THR A 53 -14.26 -1.04 6.69
C THR A 53 -13.19 -0.71 5.66
N GLU A 54 -11.93 -0.55 6.06
CA GLU A 54 -10.81 -0.25 5.16
C GLU A 54 -10.55 -1.43 4.21
N THR A 55 -10.68 -2.66 4.72
CA THR A 55 -10.60 -3.89 3.92
C THR A 55 -11.64 -3.89 2.81
N GLN A 56 -12.90 -3.58 3.14
CA GLN A 56 -13.99 -3.53 2.16
C GLN A 56 -13.75 -2.47 1.08
N ILE A 57 -13.20 -1.30 1.44
CA ILE A 57 -12.86 -0.24 0.47
C ILE A 57 -11.81 -0.75 -0.52
N ILE A 58 -10.77 -1.45 -0.03
CA ILE A 58 -9.72 -1.99 -0.89
C ILE A 58 -10.25 -3.11 -1.79
N GLU A 59 -11.08 -4.00 -1.28
CA GLU A 59 -11.72 -5.05 -2.08
C GLU A 59 -12.52 -4.45 -3.25
N GLN A 60 -13.28 -3.38 -3.00
CA GLN A 60 -14.01 -2.68 -4.06
C GLN A 60 -13.08 -2.05 -5.10
N LYS A 61 -11.96 -1.46 -4.68
CA LYS A 61 -10.96 -0.89 -5.60
C LYS A 61 -10.32 -1.98 -6.47
N LEU A 62 -9.92 -3.10 -5.87
CA LEU A 62 -9.33 -4.25 -6.57
C LEU A 62 -10.31 -4.93 -7.52
N ALA A 63 -11.60 -4.97 -7.19
CA ALA A 63 -12.62 -5.55 -8.08
C ALA A 63 -12.82 -4.72 -9.38
N GLY A 64 -12.55 -3.41 -9.33
CA GLY A 64 -12.72 -2.50 -10.46
C GLY A 64 -11.47 -2.27 -11.31
N HIS A 65 -10.27 -2.69 -10.86
CA HIS A 65 -8.99 -2.37 -11.50
C HIS A 65 -8.04 -3.58 -11.52
N SER A 66 -7.49 -3.92 -12.69
CA SER A 66 -6.45 -4.94 -12.81
C SER A 66 -5.08 -4.34 -12.47
N GLY A 67 -4.59 -4.59 -11.26
CA GLY A 67 -3.26 -4.20 -10.81
C GLY A 67 -3.20 -2.77 -10.30
N PHE A 68 -3.63 -2.57 -9.06
CA PHE A 68 -3.61 -1.29 -8.38
C PHE A 68 -2.26 -1.10 -7.70
N LEU A 69 -1.55 0.01 -7.93
CA LEU A 69 -0.26 0.23 -7.26
C LEU A 69 -0.45 0.82 -5.87
N GLY A 70 0.49 0.48 -4.99
CA GLY A 70 0.56 1.06 -3.67
C GLY A 70 1.96 1.07 -3.10
N LYS A 71 2.11 1.82 -2.03
CA LYS A 71 3.37 2.05 -1.34
C LYS A 71 3.14 1.98 0.18
N PHE A 72 3.92 1.16 0.86
CA PHE A 72 4.11 1.30 2.29
C PHE A 72 5.09 2.42 2.57
N ILE A 73 4.66 3.35 3.41
CA ILE A 73 5.42 4.52 3.84
C ILE A 73 5.75 4.35 5.32
N VAL A 74 7.03 4.43 5.64
CA VAL A 74 7.56 4.28 7.01
C VAL A 74 8.49 5.45 7.41
N ASP A 75 8.75 6.38 6.49
CA ASP A 75 9.50 7.60 6.76
C ASP A 75 8.58 8.81 7.07
N GLU A 76 9.19 9.95 7.34
CA GLU A 76 8.50 11.18 7.75
C GLU A 76 8.34 12.20 6.60
N LEU A 77 8.58 11.79 5.35
CA LEU A 77 8.42 12.72 4.22
C LEU A 77 6.93 13.08 4.04
N PRO A 78 6.63 14.28 3.51
CA PRO A 78 5.26 14.70 3.26
C PRO A 78 4.52 13.73 2.34
N MET A 79 3.24 13.47 2.60
CA MET A 79 2.42 12.55 1.80
C MET A 79 2.41 12.92 0.31
N ASP A 80 2.40 14.22 -0.01
CA ASP A 80 2.47 14.73 -1.39
C ASP A 80 3.73 14.24 -2.14
N TYR A 81 4.85 14.10 -1.44
CA TYR A 81 6.07 13.54 -2.02
C TYR A 81 5.87 12.07 -2.42
N HIS A 82 5.20 11.28 -1.56
CA HIS A 82 4.93 9.88 -1.86
C HIS A 82 3.89 9.69 -2.95
N ILE A 83 2.88 10.56 -3.03
CA ILE A 83 1.89 10.57 -4.12
C ILE A 83 2.59 10.89 -5.44
N TYR A 84 3.44 11.90 -5.45
CA TYR A 84 4.25 12.23 -6.63
C TYR A 84 5.12 11.04 -7.05
N ASP A 85 5.86 10.46 -6.10
CA ASP A 85 6.74 9.31 -6.33
C ASP A 85 5.97 8.10 -6.91
N LEU A 86 4.78 7.77 -6.38
CA LEU A 86 3.91 6.71 -6.91
C LEU A 86 3.47 6.97 -8.36
N LYS A 87 3.20 8.23 -8.71
CA LYS A 87 2.75 8.63 -10.05
C LYS A 87 3.89 8.77 -11.06
N THR A 88 5.12 8.98 -10.59
CA THR A 88 6.30 9.12 -11.45
C THR A 88 7.19 7.89 -11.47
N ALA A 89 6.87 6.86 -10.68
CA ALA A 89 7.55 5.56 -10.70
C ALA A 89 7.14 4.76 -11.96
N PHE A 90 7.53 5.26 -13.13
CA PHE A 90 7.39 4.62 -14.44
C PHE A 90 8.74 4.54 -15.15
#